data_AF-A0A7Z6Y649-F1
#
_entry.id   AF-A0A7Z6Y649-F1
#
_cell.length_a   1.000
_cell.length_b   1.000
_cell.length_c   1.000
_cell.angle_alpha   90.00
_cell.angle_beta   90.00
_cell.angle_gamma   90.00
#
_symmetry.space_group_name_H-M   'P 1'
#
loop_
_entity.id
_entity.type
_entity.pdbx_description
1 polymer ?
#
loop_
_entity_poly.entity_id
_entity_poly.type
_entity_poly.pdbx_seq_one_letter_code
_entity_poly.pdbx_strand_id
1 'polypeptide(L)' 'MKVLFDTRRIQKLGRVSLSEQLLRNAGLQEGDQVDIYFDAITKRIIIEPAALSYDQAASEKLASGRKG' A
#
# COMPACT_ATOMS: atom_id res chain seq x y z
N MET A 1 -9.57 12.84 17.18
CA MET A 1 -8.16 13.27 17.25
C MET A 1 -7.54 13.08 15.86
N LYS A 2 -6.97 14.12 15.24
CA LYS A 2 -6.28 14.00 13.93
C LYS A 2 -4.78 13.89 14.21
N VAL A 3 -4.17 12.75 13.89
CA VAL A 3 -2.71 12.55 14.04
C VAL A 3 -2.05 13.00 12.73
N LEU A 4 -1.24 14.05 12.81
CA LEU A 4 -0.38 14.47 11.70
C LEU A 4 0.94 13.71 11.84
N PHE A 5 1.25 12.86 10.87
CA PHE A 5 2.49 12.08 10.89
C PHE A 5 3.65 12.85 10.23
N ASP A 6 3.40 13.56 9.13
CA ASP A 6 4.43 14.28 8.38
C ASP A 6 3.83 15.25 7.34
N THR A 7 4.67 16.13 6.78
CA THR A 7 4.40 16.92 5.58
C THR A 7 5.50 16.66 4.54
N ARG A 8 5.12 16.16 3.36
CA ARG A 8 6.05 15.79 2.29
C ARG A 8 5.78 16.59 1.02
N ARG A 9 6.86 16.92 0.29
CA ARG A 9 6.76 17.56 -1.02
C ARG A 9 6.47 16.52 -2.10
N ILE A 10 5.52 16.83 -2.98
CA ILE A 10 5.30 16.04 -4.20
C ILE A 10 6.53 16.20 -5.11
N GLN A 11 7.15 15.08 -5.43
CA GLN A 11 8.31 14.98 -6.29
C GLN A 11 7.88 14.95 -7.77
N LYS A 12 8.87 14.94 -8.66
CA LYS A 12 8.62 14.76 -10.11
C LYS A 12 7.78 13.52 -10.37
N LEU A 13 6.93 13.60 -11.39
CA LEU A 13 5.99 12.54 -11.80
C LEU A 13 4.90 12.24 -10.76
N GLY A 14 4.59 13.17 -9.86
CA GLY A 14 3.52 12.99 -8.87
C GLY A 14 3.86 12.03 -7.73
N ARG A 15 5.14 11.69 -7.54
CA ARG A 15 5.58 10.76 -6.48
C ARG A 15 5.60 11.43 -5.11
N VAL A 16 5.20 10.69 -4.08
CA VAL A 16 5.28 11.13 -2.68
C VAL A 16 6.00 10.05 -1.89
N SER A 17 7.06 10.42 -1.17
CA SER A 17 7.76 9.49 -0.27
C SER A 17 6.97 9.33 1.03
N LEU A 18 6.68 8.10 1.42
CA LEU A 18 6.15 7.79 2.75
C LEU A 18 7.31 7.59 3.73
N SER A 19 7.13 8.02 4.99
CA SER A 19 8.12 7.75 6.04
C SER A 19 8.07 6.28 6.45
N GLU A 20 9.18 5.75 6.96
CA GLU A 20 9.21 4.35 7.42
C GLU A 20 8.18 4.07 8.51
N GLN A 21 7.89 5.04 9.38
CA GLN A 21 6.88 4.90 10.42
C GLN A 21 5.48 4.72 9.81
N LEU A 22 5.15 5.44 8.74
CA LEU A 22 3.89 5.28 8.03
C LEU A 22 3.81 3.92 7.34
N LEU A 23 4.89 3.48 6.70
CA LEU A 23 4.97 2.15 6.07
C LEU A 23 4.75 1.04 7.10
N ARG A 24 5.46 1.08 8.24
CA ARG A 24 5.28 0.10 9.33
C ARG A 24 3.85 0.10 9.89
N ASN A 25 3.27 1.27 10.12
CA ASN A 25 1.92 1.39 10.65
C ASN A 25 0.85 0.89 9.65
N ALA A 26 1.11 1.05 8.35
CA ALA A 26 0.24 0.57 7.28
C ALA A 26 0.50 -0.91 6.91
N GLY A 27 1.56 -1.54 7.44
CA GLY A 27 1.96 -2.89 7.08
C GLY A 27 2.48 -3.01 5.64
N LEU A 28 3.03 -1.92 5.08
CA LEU A 28 3.53 -1.84 3.71
C LEU A 28 5.06 -1.94 3.65
N GLN A 29 5.57 -2.52 2.57
CA GLN A 29 6.99 -2.67 2.26
C GLN A 29 7.29 -2.23 0.83
N GLU A 30 8.57 -2.06 0.51
CA GLU A 30 9.00 -1.76 -0.85
C GLU A 30 8.60 -2.90 -1.80
N GLY A 31 7.97 -2.55 -2.92
CA GLY A 31 7.46 -3.51 -3.90
C GLY A 31 5.99 -3.87 -3.74
N ASP A 32 5.35 -3.51 -2.62
CA ASP A 32 3.93 -3.76 -2.42
C ASP A 32 3.08 -2.95 -3.39
N GLN A 33 2.05 -3.60 -3.93
CA GLN A 33 1.02 -2.94 -4.72
C GLN A 33 -0.04 -2.35 -3.78
N VAL A 34 -0.48 -1.13 -4.08
CA VAL A 34 -1.49 -0.41 -3.31
C VAL A 34 -2.56 0.17 -4.22
N ASP A 35 -3.78 0.23 -3.69
CA ASP A 35 -4.88 0.98 -4.30
C ASP A 35 -4.90 2.40 -3.73
N ILE A 36 -5.17 3.38 -4.59
CA ILE A 36 -5.17 4.80 -4.24
C ILE A 36 -6.54 5.40 -4.53
N TYR A 37 -7.16 5.97 -3.52
CA TYR A 37 -8.47 6.61 -3.60
C TYR A 37 -8.40 8.08 -3.22
N PHE A 38 -9.31 8.87 -3.78
CA PHE A 38 -9.52 10.26 -3.36
C PHE A 38 -10.89 10.39 -2.70
N ASP A 39 -10.90 10.67 -1.40
CA ASP A 39 -12.11 11.05 -0.69
C ASP A 39 -12.42 12.52 -0.98
N ALA A 40 -13.46 12.74 -1.81
CA ALA A 40 -13.89 14.07 -2.22
C ALA A 40 -14.49 14.91 -1.08
N ILE A 41 -14.99 14.29 0.00
CA ILE A 41 -15.59 14.98 1.14
C ILE A 41 -14.48 15.49 2.05
N THR A 42 -13.58 14.61 2.48
CA THR A 42 -12.50 15.00 3.41
C THR A 42 -11.26 15.56 2.72
N LYS A 43 -11.24 15.53 1.38
CA LYS A 43 -10.11 15.95 0.52
C LYS A 43 -8.83 15.21 0.88
N ARG A 44 -8.94 13.91 1.12
CA ARG A 44 -7.82 13.03 1.51
C ARG A 44 -7.52 12.02 0.42
N ILE A 45 -6.24 11.71 0.28
CA ILE A 45 -5.78 10.53 -0.44
C ILE A 45 -5.75 9.38 0.55
N ILE A 46 -6.39 8.27 0.19
CA ILE A 46 -6.42 7.03 0.97
C ILE A 46 -5.58 6.01 0.21
N ILE A 47 -4.69 5.33 0.92
CA ILE A 47 -3.82 4.28 0.40
C ILE A 47 -4.17 3.00 1.14
N GLU A 48 -4.53 1.96 0.41
CA GLU A 48 -4.86 0.65 0.96
C GLU A 48 -3.99 -0.43 0.30
N PRO A 49 -3.58 -1.48 1.04
CA PRO A 49 -2.95 -2.63 0.42
C PRO A 49 -3.85 -3.16 -0.70
N ALA A 50 -3.28 -3.38 -1.90
CA ALA A 50 -4.07 -3.92 -3.00
C ALA A 50 -4.63 -5.27 -2.58
N ALA A 51 -5.93 -5.48 -2.79
CA ALA A 51 -6.53 -6.78 -2.52
C ALA A 51 -5.79 -7.81 -3.38
N LEU A 52 -5.22 -8.85 -2.75
CA LEU A 52 -4.70 -10.00 -3.48
C LEU A 52 -5.81 -10.50 -4.40
N SER A 53 -5.64 -10.31 -5.70
CA SER A 53 -6.43 -11.05 -6.68
C SER A 53 -6.30 -12.52 -6.29
N TYR A 54 -7.43 -13.17 -5.98
CA TYR A 54 -7.50 -14.57 -5.53
C TYR A 54 -6.66 -15.53 -6.41
N ASP A 55 -6.36 -15.13 -7.66
CA ASP A 55 -5.52 -15.85 -8.60
C ASP A 55 -4.03 -15.94 -8.21
N GLN A 56 -3.45 -14.98 -7.48
CA GLN A 56 -2.04 -15.06 -7.06
C GLN A 56 -1.85 -15.97 -5.84
N ALA A 57 -2.76 -15.90 -4.85
CA ALA A 57 -2.71 -16.75 -3.67
C ALA A 57 -2.95 -18.24 -4.01
N ALA A 58 -3.75 -18.52 -5.05
CA ALA A 58 -3.94 -19.88 -5.55
C ALA A 58 -2.69 -20.42 -6.28
N SER A 59 -2.00 -19.58 -7.05
CA SER A 59 -0.80 -19.97 -7.80
C SER A 59 0.40 -20.27 -6.87
N GLU A 60 0.59 -19.49 -5.80
CA GLU A 60 1.64 -19.75 -4.80
C GLU A 60 1.38 -21.02 -3.96
N LYS A 61 0.11 -21.31 -3.62
CA LYS A 61 -0.23 -22.57 -2.93
C LYS A 61 -0.06 -23.79 -3.83
N LEU A 62 -0.34 -23.69 -5.12
CA LEU A 62 -0.11 -24.76 -6.10
C LEU A 62 1.39 -25.00 -6.38
N ALA A 63 2.22 -23.95 -6.33
CA ALA A 63 3.67 -24.06 -6.46
C ALA A 63 4.34 -24.67 -5.21
N SER A 64 3.80 -24.40 -4.02
CA SER A 64 4.30 -24.92 -2.73
C SER A 64 3.95 -26.40 -2.50
N GLY A 65 2.90 -26.92 -3.14
CA GLY A 65 2.42 -28.31 -2.95
C GLY A 65 3.17 -29.41 -3.70
N ARG A 66 4.30 -29.13 -4.38
CA ARG A 66 5.13 -30.15 -5.06
C ARG A 66 6.52 -30.28 -4.43
N LYS A 67 6.60 -30.76 -3.19
CA LYS A 67 7.78 -31.45 -2.67
C LYS A 67 7.34 -32.51 -1.65
N GLY A 68 7.58 -33.78 -1.99
CA GLY A 68 7.51 -34.93 -1.07
C GLY A 68 6.33 -35.84 -1.33
#